data_AF-A0A1G9U4T9-F1
#
_entry.id   AF-A0A1G9U4T9-F1
#
_cell.length_a   1.000
_cell.length_b   1.000
_cell.length_c   1.000
_cell.angle_alpha   90.00
_cell.angle_beta   90.00
_cell.angle_gamma   90.00
#
_symmetry.space_group_name_H-M   'P 1'
#
loop_
_entity.id
_entity.type
_entity.pdbx_description
1 polymer ?
#
loop_
_entity_poly.entity_id
_entity_poly.type
_entity_poly.pdbx_seq_one_letter_code
_entity_poly.pdbx_strand_id
1 'polypeptide(L)'
;MLLTSCSAPAGDEATDRQAKTLATAISYPRQDSAAGFARAALAVWKGHGTQLAVLEMQEIPVPDQNPAKRFARLVIRIHRPAKDPVMFGSRTEELNACYSMDFNFYGIIDEPERVSCPDKATPVTPPPTRGVRIPEGAEEALRKVLSDLPPAPTEAQVRDALGRDMPKPRIDPETKLADHPPLVDVRIEGQDVGVSLRADSCLIGSRVRGAVTAGHLSRKEAMPGERGCSATTALGK
;
A
#
# COMPACT_ATOMS: atom_id res chain seq x y z
N MET A 1 -31.98 3.92 -42.41
CA MET A 1 -32.12 4.34 -40.99
C MET A 1 -31.60 3.20 -40.13
N LEU A 2 -30.39 3.33 -39.59
CA LEU A 2 -29.83 2.39 -38.62
C LEU A 2 -30.42 2.75 -37.25
N LEU A 3 -31.18 1.82 -36.66
CA LEU A 3 -31.65 1.92 -35.29
C LEU A 3 -30.48 1.56 -34.37
N THR A 4 -29.83 2.57 -33.79
CA THR A 4 -28.85 2.38 -32.72
C THR A 4 -29.63 1.94 -31.48
N SER A 5 -29.67 0.64 -31.20
CA SER A 5 -30.18 0.15 -29.92
C SER A 5 -29.23 0.59 -28.82
N CYS A 6 -29.65 1.51 -27.97
CA CYS A 6 -28.99 1.75 -26.69
C CYS A 6 -29.23 0.52 -25.79
N SER A 7 -28.44 -0.53 -25.95
CA SER A 7 -28.42 -1.62 -24.98
C SER A 7 -27.87 -1.09 -23.66
N ALA A 8 -28.60 -1.29 -22.56
CA ALA A 8 -28.11 -0.95 -21.23
C ALA A 8 -26.77 -1.67 -20.96
N PRO A 9 -25.83 -1.04 -20.23
CA PRO A 9 -24.58 -1.68 -19.86
C PRO A 9 -24.82 -3.02 -19.15
N ALA A 10 -24.05 -4.04 -19.53
CA ALA A 10 -24.16 -5.38 -18.96
C ALA A 10 -23.88 -5.36 -17.45
N GLY A 11 -24.72 -6.07 -16.67
CA GLY A 11 -24.61 -6.15 -15.22
C GLY A 11 -25.90 -6.63 -14.56
N ASP A 12 -25.79 -7.00 -13.29
CA ASP A 12 -26.88 -7.43 -12.42
C ASP A 12 -26.66 -6.97 -10.97
N GLU A 13 -27.65 -7.15 -10.09
CA GLU A 13 -27.56 -6.69 -8.69
C GLU A 13 -26.37 -7.27 -7.93
N ALA A 14 -25.92 -8.47 -8.30
CA ALA A 14 -24.78 -9.11 -7.66
C ALA A 14 -23.45 -8.46 -8.09
N THR A 15 -23.29 -8.13 -9.36
CA THR A 15 -22.12 -7.37 -9.84
C THR A 15 -22.14 -5.92 -9.32
N ASP A 16 -23.31 -5.29 -9.16
CA ASP A 16 -23.41 -3.96 -8.53
C ASP A 16 -22.90 -3.99 -7.09
N ARG A 17 -23.38 -4.98 -6.32
CA ARG A 17 -22.98 -5.16 -4.92
C ARG A 17 -21.48 -5.41 -4.81
N GLN A 18 -20.91 -6.21 -5.71
CA GLN A 18 -19.47 -6.45 -5.76
C GLN A 18 -18.70 -5.16 -6.07
N ALA A 19 -19.14 -4.39 -7.07
CA ALA A 19 -18.52 -3.10 -7.42
C ALA A 19 -18.57 -2.12 -6.23
N LYS A 20 -19.71 -1.99 -5.55
CA LYS A 20 -19.88 -1.14 -4.37
C LYS A 20 -19.01 -1.59 -3.19
N THR A 21 -18.94 -2.91 -2.97
CA THR A 21 -18.11 -3.50 -1.91
C THR A 21 -16.64 -3.24 -2.18
N LEU A 22 -16.19 -3.45 -3.42
CA LEU A 22 -14.82 -3.16 -3.84
C LEU A 22 -14.48 -1.68 -3.66
N ALA A 23 -15.30 -0.77 -4.21
CA ALA A 23 -15.12 0.67 -4.10
C ALA A 23 -14.91 1.13 -2.65
N THR A 24 -15.74 0.60 -1.75
CA THR A 24 -15.62 0.87 -0.31
C THR A 24 -14.33 0.29 0.26
N ALA A 25 -14.00 -0.97 -0.07
CA ALA A 25 -12.81 -1.64 0.43
C ALA A 25 -11.50 -0.98 -0.03
N ILE A 26 -11.44 -0.44 -1.25
CA ILE A 26 -10.24 0.21 -1.77
C ILE A 26 -10.12 1.70 -1.38
N SER A 27 -11.19 2.27 -0.83
CA SER A 27 -11.16 3.63 -0.27
C SER A 27 -10.37 3.71 1.04
N TYR A 28 -10.13 2.58 1.72
CA TYR A 28 -9.34 2.51 2.95
C TYR A 28 -8.35 1.33 2.96
N PRO A 29 -7.06 1.54 3.29
CA PRO A 29 -6.42 2.82 3.60
C PRO A 29 -6.41 3.75 2.38
N ARG A 30 -6.30 5.06 2.64
CA ARG A 30 -6.31 6.11 1.60
C ARG A 30 -5.23 5.81 0.55
N GLN A 31 -5.61 5.88 -0.73
CA GLN A 31 -4.69 5.84 -1.86
C GLN A 31 -4.31 7.26 -2.29
N ASP A 32 -3.11 7.42 -2.84
CA ASP A 32 -2.55 8.71 -3.25
C ASP A 32 -2.52 8.92 -4.77
N SER A 33 -2.98 7.92 -5.53
CA SER A 33 -2.89 7.88 -6.99
C SER A 33 -3.91 6.89 -7.57
N ALA A 34 -4.25 7.06 -8.85
CA ALA A 34 -5.06 6.10 -9.61
C ALA A 34 -4.38 4.71 -9.66
N ALA A 35 -3.05 4.67 -9.79
CA ALA A 35 -2.27 3.43 -9.71
C ALA A 35 -2.33 2.78 -8.32
N GLY A 36 -2.43 3.57 -7.25
CA GLY A 36 -2.70 3.09 -5.88
C GLY A 36 -4.05 2.37 -5.80
N PHE A 37 -5.12 3.02 -6.25
CA PHE A 37 -6.45 2.41 -6.28
C PHE A 37 -6.51 1.14 -7.14
N ALA A 38 -5.88 1.14 -8.33
CA ALA A 38 -5.83 -0.04 -9.18
C ALA A 38 -5.14 -1.23 -8.48
N ARG A 39 -4.05 -0.97 -7.73
CA ARG A 39 -3.36 -2.01 -6.94
C ARG A 39 -4.20 -2.49 -5.77
N ALA A 40 -4.83 -1.58 -5.04
CA ALA A 40 -5.75 -1.93 -3.98
C ALA A 40 -6.87 -2.85 -4.51
N ALA A 41 -7.45 -2.51 -5.66
CA ALA A 41 -8.51 -3.31 -6.28
C ALA A 41 -8.07 -4.73 -6.62
N LEU A 42 -6.90 -4.88 -7.26
CA LEU A 42 -6.33 -6.19 -7.57
C LEU A 42 -5.93 -6.97 -6.31
N ALA A 43 -5.51 -6.29 -5.25
CA ALA A 43 -5.12 -6.91 -3.98
C ALA A 43 -6.32 -7.50 -3.22
N VAL A 44 -7.47 -6.81 -3.18
CA VAL A 44 -8.68 -7.31 -2.50
C VAL A 44 -9.17 -8.63 -3.11
N TRP A 45 -8.98 -8.82 -4.42
CA TRP A 45 -9.40 -10.02 -5.13
C TRP A 45 -8.30 -11.08 -5.31
N LYS A 46 -7.12 -10.86 -4.72
CA LYS A 46 -6.00 -11.81 -4.80
C LYS A 46 -6.43 -13.16 -4.20
N GLY A 47 -6.50 -14.20 -5.04
CA GLY A 47 -6.96 -15.54 -4.66
C GLY A 47 -8.37 -15.91 -5.14
N HIS A 48 -9.14 -14.97 -5.71
CA HIS A 48 -10.49 -15.19 -6.24
C HIS A 48 -10.54 -15.41 -7.77
N GLY A 49 -9.40 -15.70 -8.41
CA GLY A 49 -9.28 -15.97 -9.84
C GLY A 49 -9.37 -14.73 -10.74
N THR A 50 -9.70 -14.91 -12.03
CA THR A 50 -9.78 -13.87 -13.07
C THR A 50 -11.09 -13.06 -13.04
N GLN A 51 -11.80 -13.08 -11.91
CA GLN A 51 -13.13 -12.47 -11.77
C GLN A 51 -13.11 -10.95 -11.75
N LEU A 52 -11.94 -10.33 -11.58
CA LEU A 52 -11.78 -8.89 -11.59
C LEU A 52 -10.57 -8.48 -12.45
N ALA A 53 -10.76 -7.47 -13.29
CA ALA A 53 -9.69 -6.82 -14.04
C ALA A 53 -9.84 -5.30 -13.94
N VAL A 54 -8.73 -4.58 -13.81
CA VAL A 54 -8.70 -3.13 -14.03
C VAL A 54 -8.51 -2.90 -15.52
N LEU A 55 -9.41 -2.19 -16.17
CA LEU A 55 -9.37 -1.89 -17.60
C LEU A 55 -8.80 -0.50 -17.88
N GLU A 56 -9.02 0.43 -16.95
CA GLU A 56 -8.51 1.80 -17.04
C GLU A 56 -8.14 2.29 -15.65
N MET A 57 -7.04 3.04 -15.58
CA MET A 57 -6.67 3.85 -14.42
C MET A 57 -6.22 5.21 -14.93
N GLN A 58 -6.94 6.26 -14.54
CA GLN A 58 -6.67 7.63 -15.00
C GLN A 58 -6.40 8.53 -13.81
N GLU A 59 -5.23 9.16 -13.82
CA GLU A 59 -4.88 10.25 -12.91
C GLU A 59 -5.41 11.57 -13.47
N ILE A 60 -6.11 12.35 -12.66
CA ILE A 60 -6.73 13.61 -13.04
C ILE A 60 -6.03 14.73 -12.27
N PRO A 61 -5.30 15.64 -12.94
CA PRO A 61 -4.62 16.74 -12.26
C PRO A 61 -5.59 17.60 -11.45
N VAL A 62 -5.24 17.87 -10.19
CA VAL A 62 -5.99 18.76 -9.29
C VAL A 62 -5.24 20.10 -9.17
N PRO A 63 -5.60 21.15 -9.94
CA PRO A 63 -4.79 22.36 -10.09
C PRO A 63 -4.64 23.21 -8.82
N ASP A 64 -5.50 23.00 -7.83
CA ASP A 64 -5.66 23.81 -6.63
C ASP A 64 -5.59 22.98 -5.33
N GLN A 65 -5.06 21.75 -5.40
CA GLN A 65 -4.87 20.82 -4.27
C GLN A 65 -6.11 20.59 -3.39
N ASN A 66 -7.32 20.89 -3.91
CA ASN A 66 -8.56 20.74 -3.16
C ASN A 66 -8.86 19.25 -2.95
N PRO A 67 -8.88 18.74 -1.70
CA PRO A 67 -9.05 17.32 -1.42
C PRO A 67 -10.43 16.78 -1.83
N ALA A 68 -11.44 17.64 -1.95
CA ALA A 68 -12.79 17.22 -2.37
C ALA A 68 -12.90 16.97 -3.89
N LYS A 69 -11.96 17.50 -4.70
CA LYS A 69 -11.98 17.31 -6.15
C LYS A 69 -11.54 15.90 -6.53
N ARG A 70 -12.16 15.36 -7.59
CA ARG A 70 -11.76 14.10 -8.19
C ARG A 70 -10.31 14.17 -8.66
N PHE A 71 -9.51 13.18 -8.24
CA PHE A 71 -8.12 13.04 -8.67
C PHE A 71 -7.84 11.71 -9.37
N ALA A 72 -8.71 10.70 -9.21
CA ALA A 72 -8.54 9.42 -9.86
C ALA A 72 -9.86 8.88 -10.41
N ARG A 73 -9.77 8.18 -11.53
CA ARG A 73 -10.86 7.41 -12.13
C ARG A 73 -10.37 6.00 -12.42
N LEU A 74 -11.18 5.00 -12.09
CA LEU A 74 -10.96 3.61 -12.45
C LEU A 74 -12.11 3.09 -13.30
N VAL A 75 -11.79 2.25 -14.28
CA VAL A 75 -12.78 1.37 -14.91
C VAL A 75 -12.36 -0.07 -14.64
N ILE A 76 -13.25 -0.84 -14.03
CA ILE A 76 -13.03 -2.25 -13.75
C ILE A 76 -13.99 -3.12 -14.56
N ARG A 77 -13.60 -4.39 -14.76
CA ARG A 77 -14.46 -5.45 -15.25
C ARG A 77 -14.62 -6.50 -14.16
N ILE A 78 -15.87 -6.82 -13.86
CA ILE A 78 -16.26 -7.98 -13.06
C ILE A 78 -16.70 -9.07 -14.04
N HIS A 79 -15.94 -10.16 -14.07
CA HIS A 79 -16.18 -11.31 -14.94
C HIS A 79 -16.80 -12.45 -14.12
N ARG A 80 -18.00 -12.89 -14.53
CA ARG A 80 -18.64 -14.10 -14.03
C ARG A 80 -18.64 -15.14 -15.16
N PRO A 81 -17.92 -16.26 -14.99
CA PRO A 81 -17.90 -17.29 -16.01
C PRO A 81 -19.27 -17.95 -16.12
N ALA A 82 -19.60 -18.41 -17.34
CA ALA A 82 -20.75 -19.27 -17.54
C ALA A 82 -20.63 -20.53 -16.67
N LYS A 83 -21.75 -20.99 -16.11
CA LYS A 83 -21.81 -22.29 -15.41
C LYS A 83 -22.87 -23.16 -16.05
N ASP A 84 -22.46 -24.38 -16.36
CA ASP A 84 -23.37 -25.42 -16.82
C ASP A 84 -24.32 -25.85 -15.69
N PRO A 85 -25.56 -26.22 -16.03
CA PRO A 85 -26.53 -26.67 -15.06
C PRO A 85 -26.07 -27.99 -14.42
N VAL A 86 -26.00 -28.04 -13.09
CA VAL A 86 -25.74 -29.29 -12.36
C VAL A 86 -27.04 -29.79 -11.76
N MET A 87 -27.47 -30.97 -12.19
CA MET A 87 -28.61 -31.80 -11.73
C MET A 87 -30.01 -31.14 -11.76
N PHE A 88 -30.17 -29.92 -11.23
CA PHE A 88 -31.42 -29.14 -11.21
C PHE A 88 -31.20 -27.61 -11.29
N GLY A 89 -29.97 -27.15 -11.60
CA GLY A 89 -29.68 -25.72 -11.72
C GLY A 89 -30.05 -25.11 -13.08
N SER A 90 -30.27 -23.80 -13.13
CA SER A 90 -30.34 -23.05 -14.39
C SER A 90 -28.94 -22.80 -14.94
N ARG A 91 -28.77 -22.88 -16.27
CA ARG A 91 -27.55 -22.41 -16.93
C ARG A 91 -27.37 -20.92 -16.63
N THR A 92 -26.15 -20.54 -16.27
CA THR A 92 -25.79 -19.12 -16.18
C THR A 92 -24.92 -18.77 -17.37
N GLU A 93 -25.30 -17.71 -18.08
CA GLU A 93 -24.50 -17.17 -19.16
C GLU A 93 -23.28 -16.44 -18.61
N GLU A 94 -22.26 -16.28 -19.45
CA GLU A 94 -21.10 -15.48 -19.12
C GLU A 94 -21.53 -14.01 -18.99
N LEU A 95 -21.11 -13.35 -17.91
CA LEU A 95 -21.41 -11.94 -17.68
C LEU A 95 -20.11 -11.17 -17.49
N ASN A 96 -19.92 -10.16 -18.34
CA ASN A 96 -18.84 -9.18 -18.24
C ASN A 96 -19.45 -7.81 -17.94
N ALA A 97 -19.46 -7.41 -16.67
CA ALA A 97 -20.01 -6.14 -16.22
C ALA A 97 -18.87 -5.14 -15.96
N CYS A 98 -18.96 -3.93 -16.50
CA CYS A 98 -17.95 -2.91 -16.29
C CYS A 98 -18.49 -1.74 -15.47
N TYR A 99 -17.64 -1.22 -14.59
CA TYR A 99 -17.99 -0.16 -13.66
C TYR A 99 -16.94 0.94 -13.70
N SER A 100 -17.39 2.19 -13.82
CA SER A 100 -16.55 3.37 -13.56
C SER A 100 -16.70 3.83 -12.12
N MET A 101 -15.58 4.22 -11.52
CA MET A 101 -15.50 4.70 -10.15
C MET A 101 -14.60 5.93 -10.11
N ASP A 102 -15.10 7.01 -9.52
CA ASP A 102 -14.37 8.26 -9.37
C ASP A 102 -13.99 8.46 -7.90
N PHE A 103 -12.74 8.84 -7.65
CA PHE A 103 -12.18 8.99 -6.31
C PHE A 103 -11.63 10.40 -6.08
N ASN A 104 -11.83 10.89 -4.85
CA ASN A 104 -11.18 12.07 -4.29
C ASN A 104 -10.34 11.67 -3.07
N PHE A 105 -9.79 12.66 -2.36
CA PHE A 105 -8.93 12.43 -1.19
C PHE A 105 -9.60 11.60 -0.08
N TYR A 106 -10.92 11.71 0.04
CA TYR A 106 -11.72 11.07 1.09
C TYR A 106 -12.19 9.65 0.73
N GLY A 107 -12.03 9.23 -0.53
CA GLY A 107 -12.47 7.93 -1.02
C GLY A 107 -13.29 8.07 -2.30
N ILE A 108 -14.20 7.13 -2.52
CA ILE A 108 -15.12 7.19 -3.67
C ILE A 108 -16.08 8.39 -3.54
N ILE A 109 -16.31 9.10 -4.65
CA ILE A 109 -17.16 10.31 -4.69
C ILE A 109 -18.64 9.93 -4.71
N ASP A 110 -19.00 8.94 -5.54
CA ASP A 110 -20.37 8.46 -5.77
C ASP A 110 -20.39 6.93 -5.83
N GLU A 111 -21.56 6.33 -6.02
CA GLU A 111 -21.62 4.88 -6.23
C GLU A 111 -21.00 4.48 -7.58
N PRO A 112 -20.41 3.27 -7.70
CA PRO A 112 -19.92 2.78 -8.98
C PRO A 112 -21.00 2.77 -10.06
N GLU A 113 -20.71 3.39 -11.19
CA GLU A 113 -21.65 3.49 -12.31
C GLU A 113 -21.37 2.38 -13.32
N ARG A 114 -22.43 1.67 -13.75
CA ARG A 114 -22.29 0.70 -14.85
C ARG A 114 -21.97 1.42 -16.15
N VAL A 115 -20.94 0.96 -16.84
CA VAL A 115 -20.53 1.48 -18.15
C VAL A 115 -20.39 0.34 -19.13
N SER A 116 -20.53 0.63 -20.42
CA SER A 116 -20.17 -0.34 -21.45
C SER A 116 -18.70 -0.72 -21.29
N CYS A 117 -18.41 -2.02 -21.30
CA CYS A 117 -17.03 -2.48 -21.28
C CYS A 117 -16.31 -1.93 -22.53
N PRO A 118 -15.17 -1.25 -22.38
CA PRO A 118 -14.44 -0.74 -23.53
C PRO A 118 -14.03 -1.91 -24.45
N ASP A 119 -14.28 -1.76 -25.75
CA ASP A 119 -14.03 -2.80 -26.73
C ASP A 119 -12.56 -3.21 -26.73
N LYS A 120 -12.30 -4.52 -26.63
CA LYS A 120 -10.94 -5.10 -26.59
C LYS A 120 -10.03 -4.55 -25.48
N ALA A 121 -10.59 -4.03 -24.38
CA ALA A 121 -9.81 -3.56 -23.26
C ALA A 121 -8.96 -4.70 -22.67
N THR A 122 -7.64 -4.58 -22.82
CA THR A 122 -6.69 -5.45 -22.12
C THR A 122 -6.60 -5.01 -20.67
N PRO A 123 -6.64 -5.94 -19.69
CA PRO A 123 -6.38 -5.60 -18.30
C PRO A 123 -5.07 -4.82 -18.15
N VAL A 124 -5.13 -3.71 -17.43
CA VAL A 124 -3.97 -2.88 -17.11
C VAL A 124 -3.33 -3.42 -15.84
N THR A 125 -2.03 -3.64 -15.89
CA THR A 125 -1.22 -3.92 -14.70
C THR A 125 -0.67 -2.59 -14.17
N PRO A 126 -1.08 -2.14 -12.98
CA PRO A 126 -0.54 -0.93 -12.40
C PRO A 126 0.97 -1.08 -12.13
N PRO A 127 1.75 0.01 -12.23
CA PRO A 127 3.18 -0.04 -11.95
C PRO A 127 3.43 -0.49 -10.50
N PRO A 128 4.48 -1.30 -10.26
CA PRO A 128 4.81 -1.74 -8.92
C PRO A 128 5.28 -0.58 -8.04
N THR A 129 5.05 -0.64 -6.73
CA THR A 129 5.74 0.24 -5.76
C THR A 129 6.87 -0.47 -5.06
N ARG A 130 7.81 0.36 -4.62
CA ARG A 130 8.82 0.04 -3.62
C ARG A 130 8.14 0.00 -2.24
N GLY A 131 8.41 -1.03 -1.45
CA GLY A 131 8.03 -1.02 -0.04
C GLY A 131 8.94 -0.07 0.75
N VAL A 132 8.56 0.25 1.98
CA VAL A 132 9.51 0.71 3.00
C VAL A 132 9.71 -0.48 3.93
N ARG A 133 10.95 -0.98 4.06
CA ARG A 133 11.25 -2.16 4.87
C ARG A 133 12.58 -1.99 5.59
N ILE A 134 12.68 -2.54 6.80
CA ILE A 134 13.93 -2.66 7.52
C ILE A 134 14.73 -3.82 6.90
N PRO A 135 15.97 -3.58 6.40
CA PRO A 135 16.78 -4.62 5.78
C PRO A 135 17.06 -5.81 6.70
N GLU A 136 17.20 -7.01 6.16
CA GLU A 136 17.69 -8.17 6.92
C GLU A 136 19.10 -7.89 7.47
N GLY A 137 19.36 -8.30 8.71
CA GLY A 137 20.61 -7.99 9.42
C GLY A 137 20.69 -6.59 10.03
N ALA A 138 19.65 -5.75 9.89
CA ALA A 138 19.61 -4.40 10.45
C ALA A 138 19.77 -4.36 11.98
N GLU A 139 19.25 -5.33 12.73
CA GLU A 139 19.38 -5.37 14.19
C GLU A 139 20.85 -5.51 14.62
N GLU A 140 21.57 -6.45 14.00
CA GLU A 140 22.99 -6.68 14.28
C GLU A 140 23.84 -5.48 13.84
N ALA A 141 23.57 -4.93 12.65
CA ALA A 141 24.24 -3.72 12.17
C ALA A 141 24.00 -2.53 13.10
N LEU A 142 22.76 -2.33 13.59
CA LEU A 142 22.44 -1.26 14.53
C LEU A 142 23.18 -1.44 15.87
N ARG A 143 23.23 -2.68 16.39
CA ARG A 143 23.99 -3.01 17.60
C ARG A 143 25.47 -2.70 17.42
N LYS A 144 26.04 -3.04 16.26
CA LYS A 144 27.43 -2.75 15.91
C LYS A 144 27.68 -1.24 15.85
N VAL A 145 26.86 -0.50 15.10
CA VAL A 145 26.96 0.96 14.97
C VAL A 145 26.95 1.61 16.34
N LEU A 146 25.98 1.29 17.20
CA LEU A 146 25.87 1.87 18.53
C LEU A 146 27.09 1.57 19.42
N SER A 147 27.68 0.37 19.27
CA SER A 147 28.88 -0.03 20.01
C SER A 147 30.13 0.73 19.56
N ASP A 148 30.24 1.01 18.25
CA ASP A 148 31.42 1.65 17.65
C ASP A 148 31.40 3.19 17.74
N LEU A 149 30.26 3.79 18.10
CA LEU A 149 30.16 5.24 18.24
C LEU A 149 31.15 5.77 19.30
N PRO A 150 31.73 6.98 19.12
CA PRO A 150 32.54 7.61 20.16
C PRO A 150 31.69 7.86 21.43
N PRO A 151 32.27 8.01 22.63
CA PRO A 151 31.52 8.16 23.89
C PRO A 151 30.50 9.32 23.90
N ALA A 152 30.78 10.40 23.17
CA ALA A 152 29.88 11.54 23.02
C ALA A 152 29.69 11.86 21.52
N PRO A 153 28.82 11.13 20.81
CA PRO A 153 28.56 11.35 19.40
C PRO A 153 27.60 12.52 19.19
N THR A 154 27.60 13.10 17.99
CA THR A 154 26.55 14.01 17.51
C THR A 154 25.49 13.25 16.70
N GLU A 155 24.29 13.81 16.55
CA GLU A 155 23.24 13.16 15.74
C GLU A 155 23.68 12.94 14.29
N ALA A 156 24.47 13.87 13.73
CA ALA A 156 25.05 13.72 12.41
C ALA A 156 26.01 12.52 12.33
N GLN A 157 26.90 12.36 13.31
CA GLN A 157 27.80 11.20 13.36
C GLN A 157 27.05 9.87 13.46
N VAL A 158 25.95 9.83 14.22
CA VAL A 158 25.09 8.64 14.30
C VAL A 158 24.43 8.36 12.96
N ARG A 159 23.85 9.38 12.30
CA ARG A 159 23.21 9.23 10.98
C ARG A 159 24.22 8.80 9.91
N ASP A 160 25.42 9.35 9.91
CA ASP A 160 26.48 8.97 8.98
C ASP A 160 26.95 7.53 9.20
N ALA A 161 27.10 7.10 10.46
CA ALA A 161 27.45 5.72 10.78
C ALA A 161 26.36 4.74 10.33
N LEU A 162 25.08 5.06 10.60
CA LEU A 162 23.95 4.28 10.12
C LEU A 162 23.91 4.23 8.59
N GLY A 163 24.12 5.35 7.90
CA GLY A 163 24.11 5.41 6.44
C GLY A 163 25.21 4.57 5.77
N ARG A 164 26.36 4.42 6.45
CA ARG A 164 27.49 3.63 5.96
C ARG A 164 27.36 2.14 6.28
N ASP A 165 26.95 1.80 7.50
CA ASP A 165 27.10 0.45 8.04
C ASP A 165 25.78 -0.36 8.02
N MET A 166 24.64 0.27 7.74
CA MET A 166 23.37 -0.45 7.58
C MET A 166 23.33 -1.27 6.29
N PRO A 167 22.70 -2.46 6.29
CA PRO A 167 22.52 -3.24 5.07
C PRO A 167 21.70 -2.47 4.02
N LYS A 168 21.99 -2.74 2.75
CA LYS A 168 21.26 -2.10 1.65
C LYS A 168 19.81 -2.59 1.60
N PRO A 169 18.86 -1.75 1.16
CA PRO A 169 17.49 -2.18 0.94
C PRO A 169 17.40 -3.38 0.00
N ARG A 170 16.45 -4.27 0.26
CA ARG A 170 16.16 -5.44 -0.57
C ARG A 170 15.74 -4.99 -1.96
N ILE A 171 16.20 -5.69 -2.98
CA ILE A 171 15.70 -5.55 -4.35
C ILE A 171 14.65 -6.62 -4.57
N ASP A 172 13.44 -6.20 -4.90
CA ASP A 172 12.35 -7.13 -5.18
C ASP A 172 12.63 -7.88 -6.50
N PRO A 173 12.60 -9.23 -6.50
CA PRO A 173 13.03 -10.02 -7.64
C PRO A 173 12.08 -9.95 -8.84
N GLU A 174 10.79 -9.68 -8.61
CA GLU A 174 9.78 -9.59 -9.67
C GLU A 174 9.82 -8.20 -10.32
N THR A 175 9.86 -7.15 -9.50
CA THR A 175 9.75 -5.77 -9.97
C THR A 175 11.09 -5.10 -10.26
N LYS A 176 12.20 -5.70 -9.80
CA LYS A 176 13.57 -5.16 -9.85
C LYS A 176 13.74 -3.80 -9.16
N LEU A 177 12.79 -3.40 -8.34
CA LEU A 177 12.85 -2.16 -7.58
C LEU A 177 13.48 -2.40 -6.21
N ALA A 178 14.37 -1.51 -5.78
CA ALA A 178 14.89 -1.49 -4.42
C ALA A 178 13.86 -0.86 -3.48
N ASP A 179 13.64 -1.48 -2.31
CA ASP A 179 12.82 -0.90 -1.26
C ASP A 179 13.37 0.47 -0.83
N HIS A 180 12.49 1.36 -0.37
CA HIS A 180 12.89 2.60 0.28
C HIS A 180 13.55 2.30 1.62
N PRO A 181 14.59 3.06 2.02
CA PRO A 181 15.16 2.95 3.34
C PRO A 181 14.12 3.30 4.41
N PRO A 182 14.17 2.68 5.60
CA PRO A 182 13.27 3.00 6.70
C PRO A 182 13.49 4.43 7.19
N LEU A 183 12.46 5.02 7.80
CA LEU A 183 12.59 6.33 8.43
C LEU A 183 13.47 6.20 9.68
N VAL A 184 14.57 6.96 9.71
CA VAL A 184 15.53 6.95 10.82
C VAL A 184 15.33 8.16 11.71
N ASP A 185 14.98 7.90 12.96
CA ASP A 185 14.94 8.89 14.04
C ASP A 185 16.10 8.64 15.00
N VAL A 186 16.76 9.72 15.42
CA VAL A 186 17.94 9.67 16.30
C VAL A 186 17.73 10.72 17.38
N ARG A 187 18.04 10.33 18.62
CA ARG A 187 17.99 11.22 19.79
C ARG A 187 19.23 11.02 20.63
N ILE A 188 19.82 12.12 21.08
CA ILE A 188 20.97 12.10 21.99
C ILE A 188 20.63 12.87 23.26
N GLU A 189 20.95 12.28 24.40
CA GLU A 189 20.80 12.89 25.73
C GLU A 189 22.07 12.68 26.55
N GLY A 190 22.90 13.72 26.63
CA GLY A 190 24.24 13.57 27.20
C GLY A 190 25.08 12.62 26.35
N GLN A 191 25.43 11.46 26.91
CA GLN A 191 26.16 10.39 26.22
C GLN A 191 25.25 9.26 25.72
N ASP A 192 23.98 9.28 26.13
CA ASP A 192 23.02 8.25 25.78
C ASP A 192 22.45 8.53 24.39
N VAL A 193 22.35 7.48 23.58
CA VAL A 193 21.91 7.54 22.18
C VAL A 193 20.72 6.61 22.01
N GLY A 194 19.63 7.13 21.46
CA GLY A 194 18.47 6.37 21.01
C GLY A 194 18.35 6.46 19.50
N VAL A 195 18.01 5.35 18.85
CA VAL A 195 17.76 5.26 17.41
C VAL A 195 16.50 4.44 17.19
N SER A 196 15.65 4.87 16.26
CA SER A 196 14.57 4.05 15.75
C SER A 196 14.54 4.04 14.23
N LEU A 197 14.25 2.87 13.67
CA LEU A 197 14.02 2.65 12.25
C LEU A 197 12.57 2.22 12.09
N ARG A 198 11.79 3.01 11.35
CA ARG A 198 10.34 2.80 11.17
C ARG A 198 10.01 2.42 9.74
N ALA A 199 9.30 1.30 9.59
CA ALA A 199 8.76 0.77 8.34
C ALA A 199 7.40 0.08 8.62
N ASP A 200 7.13 -1.06 7.98
CA ASP A 200 6.07 -2.01 8.35
C ASP A 200 6.25 -2.63 9.75
N SER A 201 7.48 -2.58 10.25
CA SER A 201 7.93 -2.97 11.57
C SER A 201 8.70 -1.83 12.23
N CYS A 202 9.00 -1.98 13.52
CA CYS A 202 9.83 -1.03 14.26
C CYS A 202 11.06 -1.74 14.82
N LEU A 203 12.24 -1.23 14.48
CA LEU A 203 13.51 -1.61 15.11
C LEU A 203 13.97 -0.43 15.95
N ILE A 204 14.26 -0.68 17.22
CA ILE A 204 14.83 0.31 18.11
C ILE A 204 16.21 -0.15 18.57
N GLY A 205 17.08 0.80 18.86
CA GLY A 205 18.36 0.54 19.49
C GLY A 205 18.78 1.71 20.35
N SER A 206 19.51 1.41 21.41
CA SER A 206 20.01 2.41 22.33
C SER A 206 21.37 2.06 22.87
N ARG A 207 22.17 3.09 23.14
CA ARG A 207 23.33 3.00 24.01
C ARG A 207 23.07 3.87 25.23
N VAL A 208 22.87 3.25 26.38
CA VAL A 208 22.58 3.94 27.65
C VAL A 208 23.63 3.55 28.67
N ARG A 209 24.37 4.53 29.22
CA ARG A 209 25.48 4.32 30.15
C ARG A 209 26.49 3.29 29.66
N GLY A 210 26.78 3.30 28.35
CA GLY A 210 27.70 2.38 27.69
C GLY A 210 27.13 0.99 27.36
N ALA A 211 25.94 0.62 27.87
CA ALA A 211 25.27 -0.62 27.50
C ALA A 211 24.49 -0.45 26.19
N VAL A 212 24.70 -1.37 25.24
CA VAL A 212 24.05 -1.33 23.92
C VAL A 212 22.96 -2.39 23.83
N THR A 213 21.77 -1.97 23.39
CA THR A 213 20.64 -2.85 23.07
C THR A 213 20.10 -2.51 21.68
N ALA A 214 19.64 -3.52 20.95
CA ALA A 214 18.92 -3.35 19.69
C ALA A 214 17.95 -4.52 19.54
N GLY A 215 16.73 -4.24 19.07
CA GLY A 215 15.69 -5.24 18.91
C GLY A 215 14.41 -4.71 18.29
N HIS A 216 13.65 -5.61 17.68
CA HIS A 216 12.34 -5.28 17.12
C HIS A 216 11.29 -5.13 18.22
N LEU A 217 10.46 -4.09 18.11
CA LEU A 217 9.24 -4.01 18.89
C LEU A 217 8.16 -4.88 18.26
N SER A 218 7.35 -5.54 19.09
CA SER A 218 6.14 -6.18 18.60
C SER A 218 5.20 -5.12 18.01
N ARG A 219 4.32 -5.54 17.09
CA ARG A 219 3.32 -4.63 16.50
C ARG A 219 2.50 -3.91 17.57
N LYS A 220 2.20 -4.58 18.69
CA LYS A 220 1.46 -4.00 19.82
C LYS A 220 2.26 -2.90 20.50
N GLU A 221 3.51 -3.15 20.86
CA GLU A 221 4.36 -2.14 21.52
C GLU A 221 4.61 -0.92 20.64
N ALA A 222 4.72 -1.10 19.33
CA ALA A 222 4.94 -0.02 18.38
C ALA A 222 3.70 0.86 18.14
N MET A 223 2.51 0.50 18.64
CA MET A 223 1.30 1.29 18.45
C MET A 223 1.35 2.63 19.21
N PRO A 224 0.75 3.70 18.67
CA PRO A 224 0.54 4.93 19.41
C PRO A 224 -0.25 4.66 20.71
N GLY A 225 0.22 5.19 21.84
CA GLY A 225 -0.38 4.99 23.16
C GLY A 225 0.21 3.85 24.01
N GLU A 226 1.05 2.99 23.40
CA GLU A 226 1.85 1.99 24.12
C GLU A 226 3.28 2.55 24.32
N ARG A 227 4.28 2.01 23.61
CA ARG A 227 5.65 2.55 23.59
C ARG A 227 5.89 3.47 22.39
N GLY A 228 5.24 3.19 21.27
CA GLY A 228 5.49 3.86 20.00
C GLY A 228 6.84 3.46 19.38
N CYS A 229 7.09 3.95 18.17
CA CYS A 229 8.34 3.69 17.45
C CYS A 229 9.15 4.98 17.31
N SER A 230 9.90 5.37 18.34
CA SER A 230 10.70 6.61 18.33
C SER A 230 12.08 6.43 18.97
N ALA A 231 13.01 7.36 18.70
CA ALA A 231 14.31 7.35 19.37
C ALA A 231 14.19 7.65 20.87
N THR A 232 13.18 8.41 21.30
CA THR A 232 12.86 8.64 22.72
C THR A 232 12.41 7.35 23.41
N THR A 233 11.55 6.57 22.75
CA THR A 233 11.15 5.23 23.22
C THR A 233 12.36 4.32 23.39
N ALA A 234 13.33 4.39 22.47
CA ALA A 234 14.55 3.60 22.55
C ALA A 234 15.39 3.94 23.80
N LEU A 235 15.34 5.19 24.27
CA LEU A 235 15.97 5.62 25.53
C LEU A 235 15.19 5.21 26.79
N GLY A 236 14.05 4.52 26.64
CA GLY A 236 13.20 4.10 27.76
C GLY A 236 12.34 5.21 28.34
N LYS A 237 11.97 6.19 27.51
CA LYS A 237 11.14 7.35 27.88
C LYS A 237 9.79 7.36 27.20
#